data_AF-A0A915ZEN9-F1
#
_entry.id   AF-A0A915ZEN9-F1
#
_cell.length_a   1.000
_cell.length_b   1.000
_cell.length_c   1.000
_cell.angle_alpha   90.00
_cell.angle_beta   90.00
_cell.angle_gamma   90.00
#
_symmetry.space_group_name_H-M   'P 1'
#
loop_
_entity.id
_entity.type
_entity.pdbx_description
1 polymer ?
#
loop_
_entity_poly.entity_id
_entity_poly.type
_entity_poly.pdbx_seq_one_letter_code
_entity_poly.pdbx_strand_id
1 'polypeptide(L)'
;MVDHLALSCSRVSVEVKQIFLEKIRKRSSLKLDHLLPSNNDETATKKAKIIQKKITSIFESDKIEKSKIIRCNRALTRLFVCCGIPFSVMSNPFFVDFVKCLCPAYELPNRVTFAGPWVDQELTNVLEIILSETRSTKNITLGLDGWCGPNGESIYAFILILPSGKEYIHSLRDFSLYTHM
;
A
#
# COMPACT_ATOMS: atom_id res chain seq x y z
N MET A 1 -3.40 16.10 11.90
CA MET A 1 -4.45 16.97 11.31
C MET A 1 -4.70 16.65 9.85
N VAL A 2 -3.71 16.79 8.95
CA VAL A 2 -3.88 16.48 7.51
C VAL A 2 -4.32 15.04 7.25
N ASP A 3 -3.68 14.06 7.91
CA ASP A 3 -3.94 12.63 7.68
C ASP A 3 -5.37 12.25 8.09
N HIS A 4 -5.78 12.75 9.26
CA HIS A 4 -7.17 12.66 9.72
C HIS A 4 -8.16 13.27 8.71
N LEU A 5 -7.90 14.47 8.16
CA LEU A 5 -8.81 15.11 7.20
C LEU A 5 -8.89 14.35 5.86
N ALA A 6 -7.80 13.72 5.42
CA ALA A 6 -7.76 12.96 4.19
C ALA A 6 -8.38 11.56 4.31
N LEU A 7 -8.11 10.86 5.42
CA LEU A 7 -8.37 9.42 5.53
C LEU A 7 -9.51 9.08 6.50
N SER A 8 -9.66 9.84 7.59
CA SER A 8 -10.50 9.43 8.73
C SER A 8 -11.73 10.31 8.96
N CYS A 9 -11.73 11.57 8.52
CA CYS A 9 -12.77 12.53 8.87
C CYS A 9 -14.06 12.30 8.08
N SER A 10 -15.17 12.05 8.78
CA SER A 10 -16.50 11.86 8.20
C SER A 10 -17.22 13.16 7.84
N ARG A 11 -16.76 14.31 8.35
CA ARG A 11 -17.42 15.62 8.20
C ARG A 11 -16.83 16.48 7.06
N VAL A 12 -15.89 15.96 6.30
CA VAL A 12 -15.17 16.69 5.24
C VAL A 12 -15.81 16.39 3.88
N SER A 13 -16.02 17.43 3.07
CA SER A 13 -16.55 17.26 1.70
C SER A 13 -15.58 16.48 0.80
N VAL A 14 -16.09 15.89 -0.28
CA VAL A 14 -15.30 15.08 -1.20
C VAL A 14 -14.16 15.90 -1.84
N GLU A 15 -14.43 17.16 -2.17
CA GLU A 15 -13.47 18.08 -2.78
C GLU A 15 -12.33 18.41 -1.82
N VAL A 16 -12.67 18.72 -0.56
CA VAL A 16 -11.68 19.04 0.47
C VAL A 16 -10.85 17.79 0.82
N LYS A 17 -11.48 16.61 0.85
CA LYS A 17 -10.81 15.33 1.06
C LYS A 17 -9.78 15.06 -0.04
N GLN A 18 -10.10 15.35 -1.30
CA GLN A 18 -9.18 15.22 -2.44
C GLN A 18 -7.92 16.07 -2.27
N ILE A 19 -8.07 17.33 -1.83
CA ILE A 19 -6.93 18.24 -1.61
C ILE A 19 -5.96 17.66 -0.59
N PHE A 20 -6.48 17.09 0.52
CA PHE A 20 -5.62 16.53 1.55
C PHE A 20 -5.01 15.18 1.15
N LEU A 21 -5.71 14.35 0.35
CA LEU A 21 -5.12 13.14 -0.25
C LEU A 21 -3.93 13.48 -1.15
N GLU A 22 -4.05 14.48 -2.02
CA GLU A 22 -2.92 14.95 -2.83
C GLU A 22 -1.75 15.46 -1.97
N LYS A 23 -2.05 16.11 -0.84
CA LYS A 23 -1.03 16.60 0.08
C LYS A 23 -0.26 15.45 0.74
N ILE A 24 -0.93 14.35 1.08
CA ILE A 24 -0.27 13.13 1.58
C ILE A 24 0.63 12.54 0.49
N ARG A 25 0.13 12.43 -0.75
CA ARG A 25 0.88 11.90 -1.88
C ARG A 25 2.17 12.70 -2.16
N LYS A 26 2.08 14.04 -2.15
CA LYS A 26 3.21 14.95 -2.41
C LYS A 26 4.27 14.96 -1.30
N ARG A 27 3.94 14.53 -0.07
CA ARG A 27 4.95 14.35 1.00
C ARG A 27 5.90 13.21 0.72
N SER A 28 5.46 12.22 -0.04
CA SER A 28 6.28 11.08 -0.38
C SER A 28 7.28 11.46 -1.47
N SER A 29 8.57 11.19 -1.24
CA SER A 29 9.64 11.34 -2.24
C SER A 29 9.53 10.33 -3.39
N LEU A 30 8.35 9.73 -3.60
CA LEU A 30 8.08 8.60 -4.48
C LEU A 30 7.31 9.09 -5.71
N LYS A 31 7.96 9.90 -6.55
CA LYS A 31 7.45 10.08 -7.91
C LYS A 31 7.51 8.73 -8.62
N LEU A 32 6.34 8.18 -8.94
CA LEU A 32 6.21 7.08 -9.88
C LEU A 32 6.15 7.70 -11.28
N ASP A 33 7.30 7.91 -11.89
CA ASP A 33 7.37 8.17 -13.33
C ASP A 33 7.72 6.84 -14.02
N HIS A 34 7.00 6.56 -15.11
CA HIS A 34 7.14 5.45 -16.09
C HIS A 34 6.39 4.13 -15.86
N LEU A 35 5.25 4.04 -16.57
CA LEU A 35 4.96 3.15 -17.71
C LEU A 35 5.87 1.93 -17.93
N LEU A 36 5.19 0.79 -18.13
CA LEU A 36 5.69 -0.52 -18.56
C LEU A 36 6.70 -0.40 -19.73
N PRO A 37 7.86 -1.09 -19.69
CA PRO A 37 8.67 -1.29 -20.89
C PRO A 37 8.04 -2.39 -21.76
N SER A 38 7.79 -2.03 -23.02
CA SER A 38 7.55 -2.97 -24.12
C SER A 38 8.82 -3.78 -24.38
N ASN A 39 8.71 -5.11 -24.29
CA ASN A 39 9.76 -6.04 -24.71
C ASN A 39 9.89 -6.00 -26.23
N ASN A 40 11.08 -5.66 -26.74
CA ASN A 40 11.53 -6.08 -28.07
C ASN A 40 12.94 -6.66 -27.90
N ASP A 41 13.02 -7.98 -27.83
CA ASP A 41 14.25 -8.76 -27.91
C ASP A 41 14.69 -8.84 -29.38
N GLU A 42 15.87 -8.31 -29.69
CA GLU A 42 16.65 -8.74 -30.85
C GLU A 42 18.00 -9.28 -30.38
N THR A 43 18.20 -10.56 -30.69
CA THR A 43 19.34 -11.40 -30.36
C THR A 43 20.61 -10.96 -31.10
N ALA A 44 21.69 -10.69 -30.36
CA ALA A 44 23.04 -10.66 -30.92
C ALA A 44 24.05 -11.29 -29.96
N THR A 45 24.48 -12.50 -30.30
CA THR A 45 25.48 -13.33 -29.61
C THR A 45 26.86 -12.65 -29.62
N LYS A 46 27.35 -12.17 -28.47
CA LYS A 46 28.73 -11.70 -28.31
C LYS A 46 29.46 -12.54 -27.26
N LYS A 47 30.60 -13.13 -27.66
CA LYS A 47 31.49 -13.96 -26.84
C LYS A 47 31.86 -13.25 -25.53
N ALA A 48 31.59 -13.90 -24.40
CA ALA A 48 31.81 -13.34 -23.07
C ALA A 48 33.32 -13.25 -22.76
N LYS A 49 33.84 -12.03 -22.60
CA LYS A 49 35.14 -11.77 -21.98
C LYS A 49 35.04 -12.13 -20.49
N ILE A 50 35.90 -13.03 -20.00
CA ILE A 50 35.98 -13.34 -18.57
C ILE A 50 36.59 -12.10 -17.88
N ILE A 51 35.74 -11.30 -17.26
CA ILE A 51 36.14 -10.15 -16.44
C ILE A 51 36.35 -10.67 -15.02
N GLN A 52 37.60 -10.64 -14.53
CA GLN A 52 37.92 -10.93 -13.14
C GLN A 52 37.26 -9.87 -12.25
N LYS A 53 36.28 -10.27 -11.44
CA LYS A 53 35.61 -9.37 -10.52
C LYS A 53 36.54 -9.03 -9.35
N LYS A 54 36.54 -7.76 -8.91
CA LYS A 54 37.26 -7.36 -7.69
C LYS A 54 36.73 -8.13 -6.48
N ILE A 55 37.59 -8.45 -5.51
CA ILE A 55 37.19 -9.11 -4.25
C ILE A 55 36.04 -8.36 -3.55
N THR A 56 36.02 -7.04 -3.65
CA THR A 56 34.96 -6.17 -3.13
C THR A 56 33.57 -6.40 -3.75
N SER A 57 33.48 -7.09 -4.90
CA SER A 57 32.19 -7.45 -5.51
C SER A 57 31.50 -8.64 -4.85
N ILE A 58 32.21 -9.37 -3.97
CA ILE A 58 31.66 -10.46 -3.16
C ILE A 58 31.00 -9.90 -1.89
N PHE A 59 31.44 -8.73 -1.42
CA PHE A 59 30.85 -8.08 -0.26
C PHE A 59 29.53 -7.44 -0.64
N GLU A 60 28.52 -7.66 0.20
CA GLU A 60 27.25 -6.96 0.07
C GLU A 60 27.47 -5.45 0.22
N SER A 61 26.85 -4.67 -0.67
CA SER A 61 27.03 -3.23 -0.66
C SER A 61 26.31 -2.62 0.55
N ASP A 62 27.04 -1.81 1.31
CA ASP A 62 26.48 -1.00 2.40
C ASP A 62 25.54 0.13 1.92
N LYS A 63 25.37 0.27 0.61
CA LYS A 63 24.57 1.32 0.00
C LYS A 63 23.46 0.72 -0.83
N ILE A 64 22.24 1.11 -0.49
CA ILE A 64 21.04 0.79 -1.27
C ILE A 64 20.60 2.04 -2.06
N GLU A 65 20.30 1.84 -3.34
CA GLU A 65 19.76 2.91 -4.17
C GLU A 65 18.40 3.37 -3.64
N LYS A 66 18.14 4.69 -3.63
CA LYS A 66 16.87 5.25 -3.16
C LYS A 66 15.67 4.60 -3.85
N SER A 67 15.72 4.41 -5.17
CA SER A 67 14.63 3.78 -5.93
C SER A 67 14.34 2.34 -5.47
N LYS A 68 15.37 1.59 -5.05
CA LYS A 68 15.23 0.24 -4.50
C LYS A 68 14.61 0.27 -3.11
N ILE A 69 15.02 1.18 -2.22
CA ILE A 69 14.39 1.38 -0.88
C ILE A 69 12.89 1.60 -1.05
N ILE A 70 12.53 2.48 -1.98
CA ILE A 70 11.15 2.85 -2.28
C ILE A 70 10.31 1.63 -2.68
N ARG A 71 10.85 0.80 -3.58
CA ARG A 71 10.21 -0.45 -4.03
C ARG A 71 10.09 -1.46 -2.88
N CYS A 72 11.13 -1.60 -2.07
CA CYS A 72 11.13 -2.46 -0.89
C CYS A 72 10.06 -2.03 0.12
N ASN A 73 9.99 -0.74 0.47
CA ASN A 73 9.00 -0.21 1.39
C ASN A 73 7.58 -0.53 0.91
N ARG A 74 7.30 -0.28 -0.37
CA ARG A 74 5.98 -0.54 -0.97
C ARG A 74 5.63 -2.04 -0.97
N ALA A 75 6.58 -2.89 -1.35
CA ALA A 75 6.39 -4.34 -1.34
C ALA A 75 6.14 -4.84 0.09
N LEU A 76 6.89 -4.33 1.07
CA LEU A 76 6.75 -4.67 2.47
C LEU A 76 5.37 -4.25 3.03
N THR A 77 4.94 -3.01 2.78
CA THR A 77 3.61 -2.52 3.20
C THR A 77 2.51 -3.41 2.63
N ARG A 78 2.59 -3.75 1.34
CA ARG A 78 1.61 -4.63 0.67
C ARG A 78 1.61 -6.05 1.24
N LEU A 79 2.78 -6.62 1.51
CA LEU A 79 2.89 -7.94 2.12
C LEU A 79 2.13 -7.98 3.45
N PHE A 80 2.37 -7.01 4.34
CA PHE A 80 1.72 -7.01 5.65
C PHE A 80 0.21 -6.79 5.56
N VAL A 81 -0.23 -5.81 4.74
CA VAL A 81 -1.65 -5.47 4.62
C VAL A 81 -2.43 -6.57 3.91
N CYS A 82 -1.94 -7.07 2.77
CA CYS A 82 -2.65 -8.06 1.97
C CYS A 82 -2.64 -9.46 2.57
N CYS A 83 -1.61 -9.81 3.34
CA CYS A 83 -1.52 -11.12 4.02
C CYS A 83 -1.99 -11.07 5.48
N GLY A 84 -2.47 -9.93 5.98
CA GLY A 84 -2.95 -9.80 7.37
C GLY A 84 -1.85 -10.06 8.41
N ILE A 85 -0.59 -9.73 8.10
CA ILE A 85 0.52 -9.94 9.03
C ILE A 85 0.41 -8.92 10.17
N PRO A 86 0.42 -9.37 11.44
CA PRO A 86 0.39 -8.45 12.57
C PRO A 86 1.56 -7.46 12.52
N PHE A 87 1.27 -6.17 12.71
CA PHE A 87 2.31 -5.13 12.67
C PHE A 87 3.36 -5.28 13.77
N SER A 88 3.09 -6.08 14.82
CA SER A 88 4.09 -6.47 15.83
C SER A 88 5.28 -7.20 15.22
N VAL A 89 5.10 -7.93 14.10
CA VAL A 89 6.17 -8.63 13.39
C VAL A 89 7.24 -7.66 12.88
N MET A 90 6.89 -6.42 12.56
CA MET A 90 7.84 -5.39 12.10
C MET A 90 8.98 -5.13 13.09
N SER A 91 8.73 -5.31 14.38
CA SER A 91 9.70 -5.12 15.46
C SER A 91 10.19 -6.43 16.07
N ASN A 92 9.79 -7.57 15.51
CA ASN A 92 10.23 -8.87 15.98
C ASN A 92 11.70 -9.11 15.58
N PRO A 93 12.61 -9.48 16.51
CA PRO A 93 14.02 -9.70 16.20
C PRO A 93 14.27 -10.69 15.06
N PHE A 94 13.52 -11.79 14.99
CA PHE A 94 13.67 -12.79 13.92
C PHE A 94 13.28 -12.23 12.55
N PHE A 95 12.30 -11.33 12.50
CA PHE A 95 11.92 -10.66 11.25
C PHE A 95 12.95 -9.61 10.83
N VAL A 96 13.48 -8.86 11.81
CA VAL A 96 14.56 -7.90 11.56
C VAL A 96 15.79 -8.63 11.02
N ASP A 97 16.20 -9.72 11.66
CA ASP A 97 17.33 -10.56 11.24
C ASP A 97 17.10 -11.13 9.84
N PHE A 98 15.89 -11.66 9.56
CA PHE A 98 15.54 -12.13 8.22
C PHE A 98 15.71 -11.05 7.15
N VAL A 99 15.23 -9.83 7.39
CA VAL A 99 15.38 -8.71 6.45
C VAL A 99 16.83 -8.29 6.31
N LYS A 100 17.60 -8.27 7.40
CA LYS A 100 19.03 -7.96 7.39
C LYS A 100 19.85 -9.02 6.66
N CYS A 101 19.49 -10.30 6.73
CA CYS A 101 20.10 -11.36 5.94
C CYS A 101 19.84 -11.23 4.44
N LEU A 102 18.70 -10.65 4.04
CA LEU A 102 18.39 -10.40 2.63
C LEU A 102 19.02 -9.13 2.09
N CYS A 103 19.12 -8.08 2.92
CA CYS A 103 19.74 -6.82 2.57
C CYS A 103 20.17 -6.06 3.84
N PRO A 104 21.45 -6.15 4.24
CA PRO A 104 21.92 -5.52 5.49
C PRO A 104 21.74 -4.00 5.52
N ALA A 105 21.91 -3.37 4.35
CA ALA A 105 21.79 -1.92 4.17
C ALA A 105 20.34 -1.39 4.18
N TYR A 106 19.33 -2.28 4.19
CA TYR A 106 17.94 -1.86 4.25
C TYR A 106 17.49 -1.70 5.71
N GLU A 107 16.97 -0.52 6.05
CA GLU A 107 16.47 -0.22 7.38
C GLU A 107 14.95 -0.37 7.46
N LEU A 108 14.50 -1.17 8.42
CA LEU A 108 13.09 -1.32 8.72
C LEU A 108 12.57 -0.10 9.49
N PRO A 109 11.32 0.32 9.23
CA PRO A 109 10.68 1.34 10.05
C PRO A 109 10.33 0.77 11.42
N ASN A 110 10.19 1.64 12.42
CA ASN A 110 9.51 1.23 13.65
C ASN A 110 8.01 0.98 13.37
N ARG A 111 7.35 0.25 14.29
CA ARG A 111 5.94 -0.12 14.16
C ARG A 111 5.01 1.07 13.95
N VAL A 112 5.27 2.22 14.58
CA VAL A 112 4.42 3.42 14.48
C VAL A 112 4.52 4.03 13.09
N THR A 113 5.75 4.19 12.58
CA THR A 113 6.01 4.68 11.23
C THR A 113 5.42 3.76 10.17
N PHE A 114 5.48 2.45 10.41
CA PHE A 114 4.87 1.47 9.52
C PHE A 114 3.33 1.57 9.53
N ALA A 115 2.72 1.43 10.71
CA ALA A 115 1.26 1.35 10.86
C ALA A 115 0.52 2.64 10.52
N GLY A 116 1.18 3.79 10.62
CA GLY A 116 0.63 5.08 10.19
C GLY A 116 1.13 5.46 8.80
N PRO A 117 2.19 6.28 8.70
CA PRO A 117 2.61 6.90 7.43
C PRO A 117 2.72 5.96 6.22
N TRP A 118 3.27 4.75 6.39
CA TRP A 118 3.46 3.84 5.25
C TRP A 118 2.14 3.21 4.78
N VAL A 119 1.30 2.76 5.70
CA VAL A 119 -0.03 2.23 5.40
C VAL A 119 -0.92 3.34 4.84
N ASP A 120 -0.93 4.53 5.45
CA ASP A 120 -1.71 5.70 5.01
C ASP A 120 -1.34 6.11 3.58
N GLN A 121 -0.06 6.01 3.22
CA GLN A 121 0.40 6.33 1.87
C GLN A 121 -0.09 5.31 0.84
N GLU A 122 0.02 4.00 1.10
CA GLU A 122 -0.52 3.00 0.18
C GLU A 122 -2.05 3.07 0.12
N LEU A 123 -2.73 3.33 1.23
CA LEU A 123 -4.18 3.55 1.27
C LEU A 123 -4.58 4.75 0.41
N THR A 124 -3.86 5.87 0.50
CA THR A 124 -4.09 7.06 -0.32
C THR A 124 -4.00 6.74 -1.82
N ASN A 125 -2.99 5.97 -2.22
CA ASN A 125 -2.81 5.56 -3.61
C ASN A 125 -3.98 4.69 -4.10
N VAL A 126 -4.44 3.73 -3.28
CA VAL A 126 -5.58 2.86 -3.61
C VAL A 126 -6.89 3.67 -3.66
N LEU A 127 -7.13 4.57 -2.70
CA LEU A 127 -8.31 5.42 -2.68
C LEU A 127 -8.39 6.33 -3.90
N GLU A 128 -7.28 6.89 -4.36
CA GLU A 128 -7.26 7.73 -5.56
C GLU A 128 -7.66 6.95 -6.82
N ILE A 129 -7.18 5.70 -6.95
CA ILE A 129 -7.58 4.80 -8.05
C ILE A 129 -9.09 4.57 -7.99
N ILE A 130 -9.61 4.15 -6.83
CA ILE A 130 -11.04 3.88 -6.64
C ILE A 130 -11.88 5.13 -6.95
N LEU A 131 -11.49 6.30 -6.43
CA LEU A 131 -12.22 7.56 -6.64
C LEU A 131 -12.19 8.03 -8.10
N SER A 132 -11.06 7.87 -8.79
CA SER A 132 -10.96 8.24 -10.21
C SER A 132 -11.87 7.38 -11.09
N GLU A 133 -11.95 6.08 -10.80
CA GLU A 133 -12.81 5.16 -11.53
C GLU A 133 -14.29 5.37 -11.20
N THR A 134 -14.63 5.54 -9.92
CA THR A 134 -16.04 5.78 -9.52
C THR A 134 -16.57 7.12 -10.01
N ARG A 135 -15.78 8.20 -10.02
CA ARG A 135 -16.23 9.52 -10.53
C ARG A 135 -16.54 9.51 -12.03
N SER A 136 -15.84 8.70 -12.80
CA SER A 136 -16.04 8.59 -14.25
C SER A 136 -17.13 7.59 -14.63
N THR A 137 -17.64 6.83 -13.67
CA THR A 137 -18.59 5.73 -13.89
C THR A 137 -20.02 6.13 -13.51
N LYS A 138 -20.99 5.78 -14.36
CA LYS A 138 -22.43 5.88 -14.06
C LYS A 138 -23.00 4.52 -13.69
N ASN A 139 -24.20 4.48 -13.10
CA ASN A 139 -24.92 3.26 -12.76
C ASN A 139 -24.15 2.34 -11.78
N ILE A 140 -23.47 2.94 -10.81
CA ILE A 140 -22.80 2.20 -9.72
C ILE A 140 -23.86 1.64 -8.79
N THR A 141 -23.76 0.36 -8.46
CA THR A 141 -24.61 -0.29 -7.46
C THR A 141 -23.94 -0.27 -6.10
N LEU A 142 -24.72 0.02 -5.05
CA LEU A 142 -24.27 -0.07 -3.66
C LEU A 142 -24.74 -1.41 -3.07
N GLY A 143 -23.80 -2.32 -2.85
CA GLY A 143 -24.00 -3.57 -2.11
C GLY A 143 -23.86 -3.37 -0.61
N LEU A 144 -24.60 -4.16 0.16
CA LEU A 144 -24.60 -4.19 1.62
C LEU A 144 -24.41 -5.64 2.04
N ASP A 145 -23.38 -5.89 2.86
CA ASP A 145 -23.15 -7.18 3.50
C ASP A 145 -23.02 -6.96 5.01
N GLY A 146 -23.67 -7.79 5.82
CA GLY A 146 -23.76 -7.62 7.26
C GLY A 146 -23.58 -8.94 7.97
N TRP A 147 -22.75 -8.95 9.02
CA TRP A 147 -22.52 -10.13 9.85
C TRP A 147 -22.41 -9.76 11.33
N CYS A 148 -22.63 -10.77 12.16
CA CYS A 148 -22.38 -10.68 13.59
C CYS A 148 -20.96 -11.19 13.90
N GLY A 149 -20.16 -10.38 14.59
CA GLY A 149 -18.84 -10.75 15.07
C GLY A 149 -18.92 -11.76 16.23
N PRO A 150 -17.80 -12.43 16.57
CA PRO A 150 -17.75 -13.41 17.67
C PRO A 150 -18.17 -12.83 19.03
N ASN A 151 -18.02 -11.51 19.19
CA ASN A 151 -18.34 -10.78 20.42
C ASN A 151 -19.75 -10.16 20.39
N GLY A 152 -20.59 -10.51 19.40
CA GLY A 152 -21.91 -9.90 19.21
C GLY A 152 -21.90 -8.58 18.44
N GLU A 153 -20.75 -8.20 17.86
CA GLU A 153 -20.62 -6.95 17.12
C GLU A 153 -21.46 -7.00 15.83
N SER A 154 -22.19 -5.94 15.50
CA SER A 154 -22.98 -5.86 14.25
C SER A 154 -22.19 -5.09 13.20
N ILE A 155 -21.49 -5.80 12.32
CA ILE A 155 -20.58 -5.22 11.33
C ILE A 155 -21.24 -5.20 9.95
N TYR A 156 -21.19 -4.05 9.28
CA TYR A 156 -21.73 -3.86 7.95
C TYR A 156 -20.66 -3.34 6.98
N ALA A 157 -20.48 -4.05 5.87
CA ALA A 157 -19.68 -3.63 4.74
C ALA A 157 -20.57 -3.00 3.65
N PHE A 158 -20.15 -1.82 3.18
CA PHE A 158 -20.73 -1.13 2.04
C PHE A 158 -19.79 -1.33 0.86
N ILE A 159 -20.30 -1.90 -0.23
CA ILE A 159 -19.51 -2.33 -1.38
C ILE A 159 -19.99 -1.56 -2.62
N LEU A 160 -19.09 -0.93 -3.35
CA LEU A 160 -19.39 -0.30 -4.64
C LEU A 160 -19.14 -1.32 -5.73
N ILE A 161 -20.19 -1.64 -6.49
CA ILE A 161 -20.16 -2.56 -7.62
C ILE A 161 -20.31 -1.73 -8.89
N LEU A 162 -19.24 -1.67 -9.68
CA LEU A 162 -19.23 -0.91 -10.93
C LEU A 162 -19.87 -1.74 -12.06
N PRO A 163 -20.39 -1.11 -13.13
CA PRO A 163 -20.89 -1.81 -14.31
C PRO A 163 -19.83 -2.70 -15.01
N SER A 164 -18.54 -2.45 -14.76
CA SER A 164 -17.44 -3.29 -15.22
C SER A 164 -17.33 -4.63 -14.48
N GLY A 165 -18.09 -4.82 -13.40
CA GLY A 165 -17.99 -5.98 -12.51
C GLY A 165 -16.91 -5.85 -11.44
N LYS A 166 -16.19 -4.72 -11.36
CA LYS A 166 -15.24 -4.47 -10.27
C LYS A 166 -15.98 -4.09 -8.98
N GLU A 167 -15.47 -4.61 -7.87
CA GLU A 167 -16.04 -4.41 -6.54
C GLU A 167 -15.03 -3.74 -5.61
N TYR A 168 -15.49 -2.72 -4.87
CA TYR A 168 -14.67 -1.97 -3.93
C TYR A 168 -15.37 -1.83 -2.59
N ILE A 169 -14.69 -2.16 -1.49
CA ILE A 169 -15.19 -1.85 -0.14
C ILE A 169 -15.14 -0.33 0.04
N HIS A 170 -16.30 0.31 0.15
CA HIS A 170 -16.42 1.74 0.44
C HIS A 170 -16.19 2.05 1.91
N SER A 171 -16.85 1.30 2.78
CA SER A 171 -16.69 1.45 4.22
C SER A 171 -17.11 0.20 4.95
N LEU A 172 -16.47 -0.06 6.09
CA LEU A 172 -16.88 -1.04 7.08
C LEU A 172 -17.30 -0.28 8.33
N ARG A 173 -18.50 -0.56 8.84
CA ARG A 173 -19.12 0.17 9.93
C ARG A 173 -19.56 -0.79 11.02
N ASP A 174 -19.23 -0.43 12.24
CA ASP A 174 -19.75 -1.07 13.43
C ASP A 174 -21.06 -0.37 13.85
N PHE A 175 -22.16 -1.11 13.79
CA PHE A 175 -23.50 -0.69 14.19
C PHE A 175 -23.96 -1.39 15.47
N SER A 176 -23.06 -1.96 16.28
CA SER A 176 -23.40 -2.65 17.53
C SER A 176 -24.17 -1.79 18.54
N LEU A 177 -24.04 -0.46 18.46
CA LEU A 177 -24.78 0.49 19.29
C LEU A 177 -26.24 0.69 18.86
N TYR A 178 -26.62 0.19 17.69
CA TYR A 178 -27.97 0.30 17.17
C TYR A 178 -28.69 -1.02 17.44
N THR A 179 -29.78 -0.95 18.19
CA THR A 179 -30.67 -2.10 18.43
C THR A 179 -31.31 -2.52 17.11
N HIS A 180 -30.96 -3.70 16.63
CA HIS A 180 -31.62 -4.35 15.51
C HIS A 180 -32.82 -5.15 16.05
N MET A 181 -33.91 -4.42 16.37
CA MET A 181 -35.12 -4.83 17.11
C MET A 181 -34.99 -4.97 18.62
#